data_AF-X1IPY6-F1
#
_entry.id   AF-X1IPY6-F1
#
_cell.length_a   1.000
_cell.length_b   1.000
_cell.length_c   1.000
_cell.angle_alpha   90.00
_cell.angle_beta   90.00
_cell.angle_gamma   90.00
#
_symmetry.space_group_name_H-M   'P 1'
#
loop_
_entity.id
_entity.type
_entity.pdbx_description
1 polymer ?
#
loop_
_entity_poly.entity_id
_entity_poly.type
_entity_poly.pdbx_seq_one_letter_code
_entity_poly.pdbx_strand_id
1 'polypeptide(L)'
;MNFAIPRNNNSEMLLYIWKIIDIPKVSQNDLLYKISFELFLFPPNEAISFINNCLDNQLLVKDNNLNFTLSKNLNQQLKNWQKKRKKAVLKKIVSLRDHLNS
;
A
#
# COMPACT_ATOMS: atom_id res chain seq x y z
N MET A 1 6.17 -3.12 15.83
CA MET A 1 5.84 -2.97 14.39
C MET A 1 7.03 -2.28 13.78
N ASN A 2 7.74 -2.93 12.86
CA ASN A 2 8.92 -2.31 12.26
C ASN A 2 8.44 -1.26 11.26
N PHE A 3 8.66 0.03 11.56
CA PHE A 3 8.29 1.15 10.67
C PHE A 3 9.31 1.33 9.53
N ALA A 4 10.31 0.46 9.46
CA ALA A 4 11.29 0.45 8.39
C ALA A 4 10.60 0.29 7.02
N ILE A 5 10.96 1.19 6.10
CA ILE A 5 10.56 1.10 4.70
C ILE A 5 11.28 -0.12 4.10
N PRO A 6 10.56 -1.12 3.53
CA PRO A 6 11.16 -2.37 3.09
C PRO A 6 11.80 -2.24 1.70
N ARG A 7 12.84 -1.40 1.59
CA ARG A 7 13.46 -1.00 0.31
C ARG A 7 14.04 -2.16 -0.52
N ASN A 8 14.35 -3.29 0.11
CA ASN A 8 15.04 -4.42 -0.54
C ASN A 8 14.09 -5.52 -1.04
N ASN A 9 12.78 -5.36 -0.89
CA ASN A 9 11.80 -6.37 -1.31
C ASN A 9 10.63 -5.69 -2.04
N ASN A 10 10.55 -5.89 -3.36
CA ASN A 10 9.53 -5.25 -4.19
C ASN A 10 8.10 -5.58 -3.73
N SER A 11 7.84 -6.81 -3.30
CA SER A 11 6.51 -7.23 -2.86
C SER A 11 6.10 -6.55 -1.54
N GLU A 12 7.02 -6.45 -0.59
CA GLU A 12 6.79 -5.76 0.67
C GLU A 12 6.69 -4.25 0.49
N MET A 13 7.53 -3.68 -0.39
CA MET A 13 7.52 -2.26 -0.73
C MET A 13 6.23 -1.85 -1.42
N LEU A 14 5.76 -2.65 -2.39
CA LEU A 14 4.50 -2.41 -3.07
C LEU A 14 3.31 -2.51 -2.10
N LEU A 15 3.33 -3.51 -1.21
CA LEU A 15 2.31 -3.65 -0.17
C LEU A 15 2.36 -2.49 0.84
N TYR A 16 3.55 -1.98 1.16
CA TYR A 16 3.74 -0.81 2.02
C TYR A 16 3.10 0.44 1.39
N ILE A 17 3.37 0.70 0.10
CA ILE A 17 2.76 1.79 -0.65
C ILE A 17 1.24 1.66 -0.63
N TRP A 18 0.70 0.48 -0.93
CA TRP A 18 -0.74 0.24 -0.96
C TRP A 18 -1.44 0.43 0.39
N LYS A 19 -0.76 0.13 1.50
CA LYS A 19 -1.27 0.40 2.86
C LYS A 19 -1.41 1.89 3.16
N ILE A 20 -0.65 2.74 2.46
CA ILE A 20 -0.69 4.20 2.64
C ILE A 20 -1.72 4.84 1.71
N ILE A 21 -1.70 4.49 0.42
CA ILE A 21 -2.62 5.10 -0.57
C ILE A 21 -4.07 4.62 -0.40
N ASP A 22 -4.28 3.42 0.17
CA ASP A 22 -5.58 2.83 0.53
C ASP A 22 -6.67 2.87 -0.57
N ILE A 23 -6.25 2.84 -1.84
CA ILE A 23 -7.14 2.80 -3.02
C ILE A 23 -7.02 1.46 -3.76
N PRO A 24 -8.13 0.91 -4.28
CA PRO A 24 -8.13 -0.41 -4.92
C PRO A 24 -7.44 -0.41 -6.30
N LYS A 25 -7.45 0.73 -6.98
CA LYS A 25 -6.89 0.95 -8.31
C LYS A 25 -6.25 2.32 -8.39
N VAL A 26 -5.19 2.45 -9.17
CA VAL A 26 -4.44 3.70 -9.35
C VAL A 26 -3.91 3.79 -10.77
N SER A 27 -3.96 4.95 -11.42
CA SER A 27 -3.37 5.09 -12.75
C SER A 27 -1.84 5.02 -12.67
N GLN A 28 -1.17 4.74 -13.79
CA GLN A 28 0.31 4.71 -13.82
C GLN A 28 0.92 6.06 -13.40
N ASN A 29 0.37 7.16 -13.91
CA ASN A 29 0.86 8.50 -13.60
C ASN A 29 0.61 8.87 -12.14
N ASP A 30 -0.57 8.53 -11.59
CA ASP A 30 -0.85 8.76 -10.18
C ASP A 30 0.06 7.92 -9.29
N LEU A 31 0.32 6.66 -9.65
CA LEU A 31 1.20 5.81 -8.85
C LEU A 31 2.63 6.37 -8.83
N LEU A 32 3.15 6.78 -9.98
CA LEU A 32 4.44 7.46 -10.09
C LEU A 32 4.46 8.72 -9.23
N TYR A 33 3.43 9.57 -9.36
CA TYR A 33 3.33 10.81 -8.61
C TYR A 33 3.33 10.56 -7.11
N LYS A 34 2.54 9.59 -6.65
CA LYS A 34 2.44 9.22 -5.24
C LYS A 34 3.77 8.71 -4.70
N ILE A 35 4.42 7.80 -5.42
CA ILE A 35 5.69 7.22 -4.98
C ILE A 35 6.78 8.30 -4.87
N SER A 36 6.87 9.21 -5.84
CA SER A 36 7.98 10.17 -5.92
C SER A 36 7.75 11.47 -5.18
N PHE A 37 6.53 12.00 -5.21
CA PHE A 37 6.26 13.37 -4.75
C PHE A 37 5.35 13.43 -3.52
N GLU A 38 4.48 12.45 -3.28
CA GLU A 38 3.70 12.40 -2.03
C GLU A 38 4.44 11.65 -0.92
N LEU A 39 5.00 10.48 -1.26
CA LEU A 39 5.61 9.57 -0.29
C LEU A 39 7.14 9.68 -0.24
N PHE A 40 7.76 10.37 -1.19
CA PHE A 40 9.21 10.55 -1.30
C PHE A 40 10.01 9.24 -1.16
N LEU A 41 9.48 8.14 -1.71
CA LEU A 41 10.08 6.81 -1.56
C LEU A 41 11.19 6.57 -2.57
N PHE A 42 10.99 7.02 -3.80
CA PHE A 42 11.92 6.88 -4.92
C PHE A 42 11.88 8.14 -5.81
N PRO A 43 13.03 8.61 -6.34
CA PRO A 43 13.05 9.55 -7.45
C PRO A 43 12.24 9.05 -8.66
N PRO A 44 11.76 9.92 -9.56
CA PRO A 44 10.88 9.52 -10.67
C PRO A 44 11.43 8.37 -11.53
N ASN A 45 12.71 8.42 -11.89
CA ASN A 45 13.33 7.39 -12.73
C ASN A 45 13.38 6.02 -12.01
N GLU A 46 13.68 6.03 -10.72
CA GLU A 46 13.69 4.82 -9.89
C GLU A 46 12.28 4.29 -9.64
N ALA A 47 11.30 5.19 -9.45
CA ALA A 47 9.90 4.82 -9.30
C ALA A 47 9.34 4.14 -10.56
N ILE A 48 9.68 4.65 -11.76
CA ILE A 48 9.33 4.01 -13.03
C ILE A 48 9.95 2.61 -13.11
N SER A 49 11.25 2.48 -12.83
CA SER A 49 11.93 1.17 -12.81
C SER A 49 11.30 0.21 -11.80
N PHE A 50 10.94 0.70 -10.61
CA PHE A 50 10.26 -0.09 -9.60
C PHE A 50 8.87 -0.57 -10.05
N ILE A 51 8.07 0.31 -10.66
CA ILE A 51 6.73 -0.04 -11.18
C ILE A 51 6.85 -1.09 -12.28
N ASN A 52 7.77 -0.91 -13.22
CA ASN A 52 8.00 -1.87 -14.29
C ASN A 52 8.45 -3.23 -13.73
N ASN A 53 9.40 -3.25 -12.80
CA ASN A 53 9.79 -4.47 -12.11
C ASN A 53 8.61 -5.16 -11.40
N CYS A 54 7.69 -4.39 -10.81
CA CYS A 54 6.49 -4.95 -10.19
C CYS A 54 5.51 -5.55 -11.21
N LEU A 55 5.41 -4.99 -12.42
CA LEU A 55 4.61 -5.55 -13.51
C LEU A 55 5.24 -6.84 -14.04
N ASP A 56 6.55 -6.83 -14.31
CA ASP A 56 7.29 -7.98 -14.84
C ASP A 56 7.23 -9.17 -13.88
N ASN A 57 7.29 -8.91 -12.57
CA ASN A 57 7.17 -9.92 -11.52
C ASN A 57 5.71 -10.24 -11.13
N GLN A 58 4.72 -9.78 -11.89
CA GLN A 58 3.29 -10.05 -11.66
C GLN A 58 2.79 -9.64 -10.26
N LEU A 59 3.44 -8.65 -9.64
CA LEU A 59 3.02 -8.05 -8.37
C LEU A 59 1.95 -6.98 -8.61
N LEU A 60 2.03 -6.30 -9.74
CA LEU A 60 1.00 -5.40 -10.27
C LEU A 60 0.28 -6.03 -11.46
N VAL A 61 -1.01 -5.73 -11.58
CA VAL A 61 -1.84 -6.10 -12.73
C VAL A 61 -2.37 -4.82 -13.36
N LYS A 62 -2.15 -4.68 -14.67
CA LYS A 62 -2.65 -3.57 -15.48
C LYS A 62 -3.98 -3.93 -16.12
N ASP A 63 -4.98 -3.06 -15.99
CA ASP A 63 -6.26 -3.19 -16.69
C ASP A 63 -6.26 -2.49 -18.06
N ASN A 64 -7.34 -2.67 -18.82
CA ASN A 64 -7.50 -2.07 -20.15
C ASN A 64 -7.54 -0.53 -20.13
N ASN A 65 -7.79 0.08 -18.97
CA ASN A 65 -7.83 1.53 -18.77
C ASN A 65 -6.50 2.08 -18.22
N LEU A 66 -5.41 1.31 -18.33
CA LEU A 66 -4.08 1.66 -17.82
C LEU A 66 -4.02 1.90 -16.31
N ASN A 67 -4.96 1.36 -15.54
CA ASN A 67 -4.91 1.37 -14.09
C ASN A 67 -4.20 0.12 -13.58
N PHE A 68 -3.53 0.29 -12.45
CA PHE A 68 -2.85 -0.74 -11.71
C PHE A 68 -3.63 -1.16 -10.48
N THR A 69 -3.60 -2.47 -10.25
CA THR A 69 -4.10 -3.12 -9.04
C THR A 69 -3.03 -4.07 -8.51
N LEU A 70 -3.10 -4.38 -7.21
CA LEU A 70 -2.28 -5.45 -6.66
C LEU A 70 -2.68 -6.81 -7.23
N SER A 71 -1.70 -7.69 -7.41
CA SER A 71 -1.95 -9.11 -7.66
C SER A 71 -2.86 -9.73 -6.60
N LYS A 72 -3.54 -10.82 -6.96
CA LYS A 72 -4.51 -11.49 -6.07
C LYS A 72 -3.92 -11.80 -4.68
N ASN A 73 -2.68 -12.28 -4.62
CA ASN A 73 -1.99 -12.60 -3.37
C ASN A 73 -1.75 -11.33 -2.53
N LEU A 74 -1.15 -10.29 -3.11
CA LEU A 74 -0.86 -9.04 -2.39
C LEU A 74 -2.15 -8.33 -1.95
N ASN A 75 -3.20 -8.34 -2.77
CA ASN A 75 -4.50 -7.79 -2.39
C ASN A 75 -5.11 -8.54 -1.20
N GLN A 76 -4.97 -9.87 -1.14
CA GLN A 76 -5.42 -10.65 0.01
C GLN A 76 -4.64 -10.28 1.28
N GLN A 77 -3.32 -10.08 1.17
CA GLN A 77 -2.50 -9.63 2.28
C GLN A 77 -2.91 -8.23 2.77
N LEU A 78 -3.18 -7.29 1.85
CA LEU A 78 -3.68 -5.96 2.17
C LEU A 78 -5.01 -6.02 2.92
N LYS A 79 -5.99 -6.78 2.42
CA LYS A 79 -7.29 -6.98 3.08
C LYS A 79 -7.15 -7.56 4.48
N ASN A 80 -6.28 -8.55 4.66
CA ASN A 80 -5.99 -9.13 5.97
C ASN A 80 -5.41 -8.08 6.93
N TRP A 81 -4.49 -7.25 6.44
CA TRP A 81 -3.92 -6.15 7.21
C TRP A 81 -4.97 -5.10 7.59
N GLN A 82 -5.80 -4.65 6.63
CA GLN A 82 -6.90 -3.70 6.87
C GLN A 82 -7.88 -4.23 7.92
N LYS A 83 -8.26 -5.51 7.84
CA LYS A 83 -9.14 -6.17 8.82
C LYS A 83 -8.54 -6.17 10.23
N LYS A 84 -7.25 -6.50 10.36
CA LYS A 84 -6.52 -6.45 11.64
C LYS A 84 -6.47 -5.02 12.18
N ARG A 85 -6.17 -4.04 11.32
CA ARG A 85 -6.09 -2.63 11.71
C ARG A 85 -7.43 -2.10 12.19
N LYS A 86 -8.53 -2.37 11.48
CA LYS A 86 -9.89 -1.99 11.87
C LYS A 86 -10.25 -2.53 13.27
N LYS A 87 -9.97 -3.80 13.54
CA LYS A 87 -10.18 -4.40 14.87
C LYS A 87 -9.38 -3.69 15.97
N ALA A 88 -8.11 -3.37 15.71
CA ALA A 88 -7.26 -2.67 16.67
C ALA A 88 -7.74 -1.24 16.96
N VAL A 89 -8.16 -0.50 15.93
CA VAL A 89 -8.74 0.85 16.09
C VAL A 89 -10.02 0.80 16.92
N LEU A 90 -10.94 -0.12 16.60
CA LEU A 90 -12.20 -0.25 17.33
C LEU A 90 -11.98 -0.57 18.82
N LYS A 91 -11.06 -1.49 19.13
CA LYS A 91 -10.70 -1.79 20.53
C LYS A 91 -10.21 -0.54 21.29
N LYS A 92 -9.37 0.27 20.65
CA LYS A 92 -8.85 1.50 21.26
C LYS A 92 -9.93 2.56 21.47
N ILE A 93 -10.88 2.68 20.55
CA ILE A 93 -12.02 3.60 20.68
C ILE A 93 -12.92 3.18 21.86
N VAL A 94 -13.21 1.89 21.99
CA VAL A 94 -14.02 1.36 23.11
C VAL A 94 -13.31 1.62 24.45
N SER A 95 -12.02 1.28 24.57
CA SER A 95 -11.28 1.52 25.82
C SER A 95 -11.24 3.00 26.22
N LEU A 96 -11.12 3.92 25.25
CA LEU A 96 -11.14 5.36 25.52
C LEU A 96 -12.51 5.84 26.01
N ARG A 97 -13.60 5.29 25.45
CA ARG A 97 -14.96 5.60 25.91
C ARG A 97 -15.17 5.12 27.34
N ASP A 98 -14.72 3.92 27.66
CA ASP A 98 -14.91 3.33 28.99
C ASP A 98 -14.15 4.15 30.06
N HIS A 99 -12.95 4.64 29.74
CA HIS A 99 -12.17 5.54 30.62
C HIS A 99 -12.77 6.93 30.82
N LEU A 100 -13.57 7.45 29.87
CA LEU A 100 -14.23 8.75 30.00
C LEU A 100 -15.54 8.67 30.81
N ASN A 101 -16.13 7.48 30.92
CA ASN A 101 -17.39 7.24 31.61
C ASN A 101 -17.21 6.61 33.02
N SER A 102 -15.97 6.39 33.45
CA SER A 102 -15.56 5.91 34.77
C SER A 102 -14.99 7.05 35.60
#